data_AF-A0A6C0DKI0-F1
#
_entry.id   AF-A0A6C0DKI0-F1
#
_cell.length_a   1.000
_cell.length_b   1.000
_cell.length_c   1.000
_cell.angle_alpha   90.00
_cell.angle_beta   90.00
_cell.angle_gamma   90.00
#
_symmetry.space_group_name_H-M   'P 1'
#
loop_
_entity.id
_entity.type
_entity.pdbx_description
1 polymer ?
#
loop_
_entity_poly.entity_id
_entity_poly.type
_entity_poly.pdbx_seq_one_letter_code
_entity_poly.pdbx_strand_id
1 'polypeptide(L)'
;MIPKIIHIICFSGYDNLQNEKKVEYLNIKKLNPNWDFIIWDNKMIDNLLEKYPKINNIYKNKSLIDDASKIKIASYLIMKEYGGLYIDMNTNNCMLSIDKLFNEESEKDNEKDYEKDYEKHENDDKNIYILTHQNNILDYLYILNPIPTYSSSFMAMNKNHPIWDKVIQKILFSKTNYQIINALDVSLQESEILHDKYTIHQLKNVNGIYNCLYKNTATSSSSITNTFINRIFTYTKLYHKQIILFLLSFLIIIGAEYIHLNNSNFYGVNNYIPGLGGVSNQQIPSNNQHTHKNIIKKRKPSSK
;
A
#
# COMPACT_ATOMS: atom_id res chain seq x y z
N MET A 1 2.51 -2.58 -22.52
CA MET A 1 3.96 -2.77 -22.25
C MET A 1 4.59 -1.50 -21.68
N ILE A 2 5.48 -1.62 -20.68
CA ILE A 2 6.19 -0.48 -20.07
C ILE A 2 7.32 0.01 -21.00
N PRO A 3 7.38 1.31 -21.34
CA PRO A 3 8.47 1.89 -22.14
C PRO A 3 9.85 1.70 -21.48
N LYS A 4 10.89 1.40 -22.27
CA LYS A 4 12.27 1.28 -21.77
C LYS A 4 12.97 2.63 -21.60
N ILE A 5 12.40 3.50 -20.76
CA ILE A 5 12.91 4.83 -20.47
C ILE A 5 13.05 5.00 -18.95
N ILE A 6 14.21 5.47 -18.50
CA ILE A 6 14.49 5.79 -17.10
C ILE A 6 14.46 7.31 -16.92
N HIS A 7 13.58 7.77 -16.05
CA HIS A 7 13.38 9.16 -15.70
C HIS A 7 13.98 9.47 -14.35
N ILE A 8 14.81 10.51 -14.30
CA ILE A 8 15.44 11.00 -13.09
C ILE A 8 15.23 12.50 -13.02
N ILE A 9 14.80 13.02 -11.87
CA ILE A 9 14.64 14.47 -11.68
C ILE A 9 15.90 15.04 -11.03
N CYS A 10 16.45 16.08 -11.65
CA CYS A 10 17.52 16.90 -11.10
C CYS A 10 17.27 18.35 -11.50
N PHE A 11 16.67 19.15 -10.61
CA PHE A 11 16.28 20.53 -10.92
C PHE A 11 17.43 21.41 -11.41
N SER A 12 18.66 21.17 -10.94
CA SER A 12 19.86 21.89 -11.38
C SER A 12 20.46 21.36 -12.69
N GLY A 13 19.97 20.26 -13.23
CA GLY A 13 20.52 19.60 -14.41
C GLY A 13 21.75 18.74 -14.11
N TYR A 14 22.11 17.87 -15.06
CA TYR A 14 23.19 16.88 -14.91
C TYR A 14 24.55 17.50 -14.58
N ASP A 15 24.90 18.62 -15.23
CA ASP A 15 26.22 19.24 -15.08
C ASP A 15 26.47 19.72 -13.65
N ASN A 16 25.42 20.06 -12.93
CA ASN A 16 25.45 20.55 -11.55
C ASN A 16 25.32 19.43 -10.50
N LEU A 17 25.25 18.16 -10.90
CA LEU A 17 25.27 17.04 -9.96
C LEU A 17 26.62 16.91 -9.26
N GLN A 18 26.57 16.54 -7.98
CA GLN A 18 27.74 16.12 -7.24
C GLN A 18 28.38 14.88 -7.91
N ASN A 19 29.71 14.78 -7.84
CA ASN A 19 30.46 13.71 -8.52
C ASN A 19 29.97 12.30 -8.13
N GLU A 20 29.65 12.09 -6.86
CA GLU A 20 29.11 10.83 -6.35
C GLU A 20 27.80 10.45 -7.05
N LYS A 21 26.89 11.41 -7.21
CA LYS A 21 25.62 11.22 -7.93
C LYS A 21 25.80 11.00 -9.43
N LYS A 22 26.80 11.64 -10.05
CA LYS A 22 27.17 11.38 -11.45
C LYS A 22 27.66 9.93 -11.63
N VAL A 23 28.48 9.43 -10.71
CA VAL A 23 28.95 8.03 -10.71
C VAL A 23 27.78 7.06 -10.55
N GLU A 24 26.87 7.32 -9.62
CA GLU A 24 25.65 6.51 -9.45
C GLU A 24 24.82 6.46 -10.73
N TYR A 25 24.54 7.61 -11.35
CA TYR A 25 23.84 7.68 -12.64
C TYR A 25 24.53 6.86 -13.74
N LEU A 26 25.85 7.01 -13.89
CA LEU A 26 26.62 6.28 -14.91
C LEU A 26 26.60 4.77 -14.65
N ASN A 27 26.60 4.34 -13.39
CA ASN A 27 26.47 2.93 -13.03
C ASN A 27 25.09 2.37 -13.42
N ILE A 28 24.00 3.08 -13.12
CA ILE A 28 22.66 2.67 -13.53
C ILE A 28 22.59 2.57 -15.06
N LYS A 29 23.15 3.55 -15.78
CA LYS A 29 23.21 3.53 -17.25
C LYS A 29 24.01 2.36 -17.80
N LYS A 30 25.16 2.04 -17.20
CA LYS A 30 25.99 0.89 -17.59
C LYS A 30 25.26 -0.45 -17.39
N LEU A 31 24.46 -0.58 -16.33
CA LEU A 31 23.70 -1.80 -16.03
C LEU A 31 22.45 -1.98 -16.91
N ASN A 32 22.02 -0.91 -17.59
CA ASN A 32 20.78 -0.88 -18.38
C ASN A 32 21.05 -0.30 -19.78
N PRO A 33 21.93 -0.92 -20.58
CA PRO A 33 22.34 -0.38 -21.87
C PRO A 33 21.21 -0.28 -22.90
N ASN A 34 20.14 -1.05 -22.71
CA ASN A 34 18.95 -1.08 -23.59
C ASN A 34 17.86 -0.08 -23.18
N TRP A 35 18.14 0.77 -22.18
CA TRP A 35 17.20 1.76 -21.68
C TRP A 35 17.65 3.16 -22.06
N ASP A 36 16.69 3.99 -22.46
CA ASP A 36 16.91 5.42 -22.63
C ASP A 36 16.93 6.11 -21.26
N PHE A 37 17.69 7.21 -21.15
CA PHE A 37 17.83 7.96 -19.91
C PHE A 37 17.49 9.43 -20.12
N ILE A 38 16.60 9.95 -19.27
CA ILE A 38 16.21 11.36 -19.29
C ILE A 38 16.40 11.94 -17.89
N ILE A 39 17.26 12.97 -17.81
CA ILE A 39 17.41 13.78 -16.60
C ILE A 39 16.57 15.04 -16.79
N TRP A 40 15.52 15.15 -15.99
CA TRP A 40 14.58 16.26 -16.01
C TRP A 40 15.09 17.41 -15.16
N ASP A 41 15.39 18.53 -15.81
CA ASP A 41 15.69 19.80 -15.14
C ASP A 41 14.43 20.67 -14.98
N ASN A 42 14.59 21.84 -14.34
CA ASN A 42 13.49 22.78 -14.14
C ASN A 42 12.84 23.22 -15.46
N LYS A 43 13.61 23.48 -16.50
CA LYS A 43 13.09 23.98 -17.78
C LYS A 43 12.23 22.92 -18.47
N MET A 44 12.68 21.66 -18.46
CA MET A 44 11.93 20.54 -19.01
C MET A 44 10.62 20.31 -18.24
N ILE A 45 10.66 20.44 -16.91
CA ILE A 45 9.47 20.29 -16.06
C ILE A 45 8.49 21.45 -16.25
N ASP A 46 8.98 22.69 -16.34
CA ASP A 46 8.15 23.86 -16.63
C ASP A 46 7.42 23.71 -17.97
N ASN A 47 8.13 23.27 -19.01
CA ASN A 47 7.54 22.98 -20.32
C ASN A 47 6.48 21.86 -20.24
N LEU A 48 6.71 20.82 -19.44
CA LEU A 48 5.73 19.76 -19.23
C LEU A 48 4.47 20.29 -18.52
N LEU A 49 4.64 21.16 -17.52
CA LEU A 49 3.55 21.76 -16.75
C LEU A 49 2.64 22.68 -17.58
N GLU A 50 3.12 23.22 -18.72
CA GLU A 50 2.28 23.99 -19.65
C GLU A 50 1.10 23.17 -20.19
N LYS A 51 1.27 21.84 -20.33
CA LYS A 51 0.18 20.92 -20.74
C LYS A 51 -0.88 20.72 -19.64
N TYR A 52 -0.56 21.05 -18.40
CA TYR A 52 -1.40 20.79 -17.22
C TYR A 52 -1.64 22.08 -16.42
N PRO A 53 -2.33 23.09 -16.97
CA PRO A 53 -2.40 24.44 -16.38
C PRO A 53 -2.95 24.46 -14.94
N LYS A 54 -3.92 23.61 -14.62
CA LYS A 54 -4.46 23.50 -13.25
C LYS A 54 -3.43 22.94 -12.26
N ILE A 55 -2.63 21.96 -12.68
CA ILE A 55 -1.54 21.41 -11.87
C ILE A 55 -0.39 22.42 -11.78
N ASN A 56 -0.08 23.14 -12.84
CA ASN A 56 0.93 24.21 -12.85
C ASN A 56 0.64 25.28 -11.78
N ASN A 57 -0.63 25.66 -11.60
CA ASN A 57 -1.03 26.60 -10.56
C ASN A 57 -0.74 26.06 -9.14
N ILE A 58 -0.97 24.76 -8.90
CA ILE A 58 -0.62 24.10 -7.63
C ILE A 58 0.90 24.05 -7.47
N TYR A 59 1.61 23.66 -8.53
CA TYR A 59 3.07 23.53 -8.58
C TYR A 59 3.80 24.84 -8.27
N LYS A 60 3.26 25.98 -8.73
CA LYS A 60 3.85 27.31 -8.49
C LYS A 60 3.46 27.90 -7.13
N ASN A 61 2.51 27.31 -6.41
CA ASN A 61 2.03 27.83 -5.15
C ASN A 61 2.97 27.50 -3.97
N LYS A 62 3.92 28.39 -3.71
CA LYS A 62 4.92 28.25 -2.62
C LYS A 62 4.33 28.21 -1.21
N SER A 63 3.11 28.71 -0.97
CA SER A 63 2.47 28.60 0.35
C SER A 63 1.88 27.22 0.58
N LEU A 64 1.65 26.46 -0.48
CA LEU A 64 1.01 25.15 -0.44
C LEU A 64 2.04 24.01 -0.52
N ILE A 65 3.10 24.15 -1.33
CA ILE A 65 4.04 23.06 -1.60
C ILE A 65 5.51 23.41 -1.40
N ASP A 66 6.25 22.41 -0.94
CA ASP A 66 7.71 22.41 -0.84
C ASP A 66 8.37 21.73 -2.06
N ASP A 67 9.70 21.75 -2.10
CA ASP A 67 10.46 21.17 -3.23
C ASP A 67 10.32 19.64 -3.30
N ALA A 68 10.14 18.95 -2.17
CA ALA A 68 9.86 17.52 -2.16
C ALA A 68 8.55 17.21 -2.89
N SER A 69 7.52 18.03 -2.66
CA SER A 69 6.21 17.85 -3.29
C SER A 69 6.20 18.24 -4.76
N LYS A 70 7.03 19.22 -5.15
CA LYS A 70 7.29 19.49 -6.57
C LYS A 70 7.88 18.29 -7.27
N ILE A 71 8.87 17.61 -6.68
CA ILE A 71 9.47 16.39 -7.26
C ILE A 71 8.39 15.32 -7.45
N LYS A 72 7.48 15.13 -6.48
CA LYS A 72 6.36 14.18 -6.60
C LYS A 72 5.40 14.56 -7.73
N ILE A 73 4.93 15.81 -7.78
CA ILE A 73 4.04 16.26 -8.86
C ILE A 73 4.72 16.06 -10.23
N ALA A 74 5.98 16.47 -10.36
CA ALA A 74 6.73 16.34 -11.60
C ALA A 74 6.89 14.86 -12.00
N SER A 75 7.23 13.97 -11.07
CA SER A 75 7.39 12.54 -11.39
C SER A 75 6.07 11.92 -11.84
N TYR A 76 4.93 12.26 -11.22
CA TYR A 76 3.62 11.76 -11.66
C TYR A 76 3.25 12.25 -13.06
N LEU A 77 3.52 13.52 -13.39
CA LEU A 77 3.26 14.05 -14.73
C LEU A 77 4.17 13.41 -15.79
N ILE A 78 5.46 13.22 -15.46
CA ILE A 78 6.41 12.54 -16.34
C ILE A 78 5.92 11.11 -16.61
N MET A 79 5.57 10.37 -15.57
CA MET A 79 5.10 9.00 -15.69
C MET A 79 3.76 8.90 -16.44
N LYS A 80 2.85 9.87 -16.28
CA LYS A 80 1.61 9.95 -17.06
C LYS A 80 1.87 10.21 -18.55
N GLU A 81 2.83 11.07 -18.88
CA GLU A 81 3.08 11.48 -20.26
C GLU A 81 3.94 10.45 -21.03
N TYR A 82 4.94 9.88 -20.36
CA TYR A 82 5.97 9.05 -20.99
C TYR A 82 5.94 7.60 -20.54
N GLY A 83 5.42 7.30 -19.34
CA GLY A 83 5.47 5.97 -18.75
C GLY A 83 6.90 5.61 -18.36
N GLY A 84 7.22 4.32 -18.40
CA GLY A 84 8.58 3.83 -18.24
C GLY A 84 8.93 3.57 -16.79
N LEU A 85 10.09 4.02 -16.33
CA LEU A 85 10.56 3.87 -14.96
C LEU A 85 11.04 5.21 -14.40
N TYR A 86 10.45 5.64 -13.29
CA TYR A 86 10.99 6.73 -12.48
C TYR A 86 11.87 6.20 -11.36
N ILE A 87 13.05 6.80 -11.16
CA ILE A 87 13.94 6.53 -10.04
C ILE A 87 14.35 7.86 -9.40
N ASP A 88 14.10 8.01 -8.10
CA ASP A 88 14.64 9.11 -7.31
C ASP A 88 16.16 8.91 -7.15
N MET A 89 16.93 9.95 -7.47
CA MET A 89 18.40 9.92 -7.41
C MET A 89 18.94 9.67 -5.99
N ASN A 90 18.13 9.93 -4.96
CA ASN A 90 18.48 9.62 -3.57
C ASN A 90 18.24 8.15 -3.18
N THR A 91 17.66 7.36 -4.08
CA THR A 91 17.53 5.90 -3.94
C THR A 91 18.90 5.28 -4.21
N ASN A 92 19.81 5.43 -3.24
CA ASN A 92 21.19 4.95 -3.35
C ASN A 92 21.20 3.45 -3.68
N ASN A 93 22.19 2.99 -4.47
CA ASN A 93 22.60 1.59 -4.65
C ASN A 93 21.68 0.64 -5.45
N CYS A 94 21.03 1.07 -6.51
CA CYS A 94 20.44 0.09 -7.43
C CYS A 94 21.55 -0.60 -8.25
N MET A 95 21.93 -1.82 -7.82
CA MET A 95 23.09 -2.57 -8.33
C MET A 95 22.77 -3.60 -9.41
N LEU A 96 21.50 -3.69 -9.85
CA LEU A 96 21.06 -4.68 -10.82
C LEU A 96 20.50 -4.06 -12.10
N SER A 97 20.56 -4.87 -13.16
CA SER A 97 19.85 -4.60 -14.40
C SER A 97 18.34 -4.73 -14.18
N ILE A 98 17.62 -3.67 -14.55
CA ILE A 98 16.17 -3.52 -14.50
C ILE A 98 15.48 -4.51 -15.45
N ASP A 99 16.12 -4.92 -16.54
CA ASP A 99 15.55 -5.92 -17.46
C ASP A 99 15.19 -7.22 -16.70
N LYS A 100 15.91 -7.56 -15.62
CA LYS A 100 15.59 -8.72 -14.78
C LYS A 100 14.26 -8.58 -14.04
N LEU A 101 13.86 -7.36 -13.65
CA LEU A 101 12.58 -7.12 -12.97
C LEU A 101 11.38 -7.49 -13.85
N PHE A 102 11.51 -7.32 -15.16
CA PHE A 102 10.41 -7.50 -16.10
C PHE A 102 10.44 -8.87 -16.79
N ASN A 103 11.59 -9.56 -16.80
CA ASN A 103 11.75 -10.84 -17.50
C ASN A 103 11.52 -12.07 -16.60
N GLU A 104 11.69 -11.96 -15.27
CA GLU A 104 11.58 -13.11 -14.34
C GLU A 104 10.19 -13.78 -14.33
N GLU A 105 9.14 -13.07 -14.72
CA GLU A 105 7.79 -13.65 -14.85
C GLU A 105 7.62 -14.48 -16.13
N SER A 106 8.42 -14.19 -17.17
CA SER A 106 8.32 -14.91 -18.45
C SER A 106 8.95 -16.30 -18.41
N GLU A 107 9.97 -16.53 -17.58
CA GLU A 107 10.70 -17.81 -17.56
C GLU A 107 9.97 -18.91 -16.76
N LYS A 108 9.08 -18.56 -15.82
CA LYS A 108 8.32 -19.53 -15.04
C LYS A 108 7.13 -20.15 -15.79
N ASP A 109 6.67 -19.50 -16.86
CA ASP A 109 5.50 -19.93 -17.62
C ASP A 109 5.85 -20.73 -18.89
N ASN A 110 7.12 -20.77 -19.29
CA ASN A 110 7.56 -21.41 -20.54
C ASN A 110 7.52 -22.94 -20.54
N GLU A 111 6.97 -23.60 -19.51
CA GLU A 111 6.92 -25.06 -19.45
C GLU A 111 5.58 -25.67 -19.93
N LYS A 112 4.45 -24.93 -20.00
CA LYS A 112 3.17 -25.51 -20.48
C LYS A 112 2.22 -24.47 -21.11
N ASP A 113 1.78 -24.76 -22.34
CA ASP A 113 0.64 -24.17 -23.11
C ASP A 113 0.90 -22.90 -23.95
N TYR A 114 1.07 -23.10 -25.26
CA TYR A 114 1.14 -22.07 -26.33
C TYR A 114 -0.18 -21.33 -26.60
N GLU A 115 -1.31 -21.69 -25.96
CA GLU A 115 -2.63 -21.13 -26.26
C GLU A 115 -2.99 -19.89 -25.41
N LYS A 116 -2.12 -19.44 -24.50
CA LYS A 116 -2.35 -18.30 -23.59
C LYS A 116 -1.76 -16.95 -24.03
N ASP A 117 -1.03 -16.90 -25.14
CA ASP A 117 -0.25 -15.71 -25.50
C ASP A 117 -1.12 -14.49 -25.90
N TYR A 118 -2.36 -14.70 -26.36
CA TYR A 118 -3.24 -13.60 -26.77
C TYR A 118 -3.89 -12.86 -25.58
N GLU A 119 -4.24 -13.54 -24.49
CA GLU A 119 -4.78 -12.88 -23.28
C GLU A 119 -3.69 -12.15 -22.47
N LYS A 120 -2.42 -12.50 -22.66
CA LYS A 120 -1.28 -11.93 -21.94
C LYS A 120 -1.07 -10.44 -22.27
N HIS A 121 -1.25 -10.06 -23.54
CA HIS A 121 -1.00 -8.68 -23.98
C HIS A 121 -2.02 -7.65 -23.48
N GLU A 122 -3.25 -8.03 -23.16
CA GLU A 122 -4.27 -7.10 -22.63
C GLU A 122 -4.04 -6.76 -21.15
N ASN A 123 -3.27 -7.58 -20.43
CA ASN A 123 -3.00 -7.37 -19.00
C ASN A 123 -1.72 -6.59 -18.69
N ASP A 124 -0.78 -6.49 -19.63
CA ASP A 124 0.48 -5.74 -19.42
C ASP A 124 0.27 -4.24 -19.11
N ASP A 125 -0.86 -3.68 -19.51
CA ASP A 125 -1.17 -2.27 -19.27
C ASP A 125 -1.72 -1.99 -17.87
N LYS A 126 -1.91 -3.05 -17.06
CA LYS A 126 -2.42 -2.98 -15.68
C LYS A 126 -1.35 -3.34 -14.63
N ASN A 127 -0.13 -3.63 -15.06
CA ASN A 127 0.97 -3.96 -14.16
C ASN A 127 1.59 -2.69 -13.58
N ILE A 128 1.80 -2.71 -12.26
CA ILE A 128 2.40 -1.63 -11.48
C ILE A 128 3.59 -2.20 -10.73
N TYR A 129 4.81 -1.74 -11.04
CA TYR A 129 6.00 -2.10 -10.28
C TYR A 129 6.38 -0.94 -9.38
N ILE A 130 6.34 -1.14 -8.07
CA ILE A 130 6.54 -0.06 -7.11
C ILE A 130 7.26 -0.55 -5.86
N LEU A 131 8.15 0.28 -5.32
CA LEU A 131 8.75 0.03 -4.01
C LEU A 131 7.69 0.19 -2.92
N THR A 132 7.64 -0.74 -1.98
CA THR A 132 6.87 -0.58 -0.75
C THR A 132 7.81 -0.23 0.40
N HIS A 133 7.38 0.65 1.30
CA HIS A 133 8.12 0.85 2.52
C HIS A 133 7.87 -0.37 3.42
N GLN A 134 8.93 -1.01 3.90
CA GLN A 134 8.79 -1.95 5.00
C GLN A 134 8.41 -1.14 6.23
N ASN A 135 7.14 -1.31 6.55
CA ASN A 135 6.44 -0.81 7.70
C ASN A 135 7.30 -0.86 8.98
N ASN A 136 7.42 0.29 9.66
CA ASN A 136 8.16 0.45 10.91
C ASN A 136 7.42 -0.31 12.03
N ILE A 137 8.02 -0.47 13.21
CA ILE A 137 7.39 -1.20 14.34
C ILE A 137 6.02 -0.63 14.77
N LEU A 138 5.71 0.60 14.37
CA LEU A 138 4.40 1.25 14.57
C LEU A 138 3.30 0.67 13.68
N ASP A 139 3.63 0.23 12.48
CA ASP A 139 2.67 -0.42 11.58
C ASP A 139 2.33 -1.84 12.10
N TYR A 140 3.24 -2.44 12.89
CA TYR A 140 2.93 -3.63 13.69
C TYR A 140 1.95 -3.34 14.83
N LEU A 141 1.84 -2.09 15.31
CA LEU A 141 0.81 -1.71 16.29
C LEU A 141 -0.54 -1.41 15.64
N TYR A 142 -0.59 -1.18 14.32
CA TYR A 142 -1.82 -1.19 13.51
C TYR A 142 -2.29 -2.63 13.22
N ILE A 143 -2.46 -3.42 14.29
CA ILE A 143 -2.76 -4.87 14.30
C ILE A 143 -4.04 -5.25 13.52
N LEU A 144 -4.87 -4.30 13.10
CA LEU A 144 -6.19 -4.60 12.56
C LEU A 144 -6.34 -4.51 11.04
N ASN A 145 -5.39 -3.91 10.28
CA ASN A 145 -5.35 -3.97 8.81
C ASN A 145 -4.10 -3.22 8.28
N PRO A 146 -2.98 -3.90 7.98
CA PRO A 146 -1.81 -3.24 7.42
C PRO A 146 -2.09 -2.89 5.96
N ILE A 147 -2.58 -1.68 5.70
CA ILE A 147 -2.64 -1.14 4.35
C ILE A 147 -1.18 -0.87 3.92
N PRO A 148 -0.70 -1.45 2.80
CA PRO A 148 0.65 -1.19 2.32
C PRO A 148 0.84 0.29 2.01
N THR A 149 2.03 0.81 2.36
CA THR A 149 2.46 2.14 1.94
C THR A 149 3.40 2.04 0.76
N TYR A 150 3.09 2.77 -0.31
CA TYR A 150 3.86 2.75 -1.55
C TYR A 150 4.80 3.94 -1.64
N SER A 151 6.04 3.67 -2.03
CA SER A 151 7.05 4.67 -2.26
C SER A 151 7.06 5.12 -3.72
N SER A 152 6.89 6.42 -3.91
CA SER A 152 7.05 7.05 -5.23
C SER A 152 8.52 7.37 -5.57
N SER A 153 9.50 6.76 -4.88
CA SER A 153 10.92 6.86 -5.23
C SER A 153 11.31 5.91 -6.36
N PHE A 154 10.51 4.87 -6.63
CA PHE A 154 10.70 3.93 -7.72
C PHE A 154 9.33 3.47 -8.23
N MET A 155 9.01 3.78 -9.48
CA MET A 155 7.72 3.47 -10.08
C MET A 155 7.91 3.08 -11.54
N ALA A 156 7.47 1.90 -11.94
CA ALA A 156 7.52 1.45 -13.33
C ALA A 156 6.12 1.06 -13.82
N MET A 157 5.63 1.79 -14.83
CA MET A 157 4.21 1.75 -15.24
C MET A 157 4.05 2.17 -16.71
N ASN A 158 2.96 1.73 -17.35
CA ASN A 158 2.55 2.28 -18.65
C ASN A 158 2.03 3.72 -18.48
N LYS A 159 2.30 4.59 -19.46
CA LYS A 159 1.76 5.96 -19.53
C LYS A 159 0.23 6.00 -19.56
N ASN A 160 -0.40 5.01 -20.17
CA ASN A 160 -1.86 4.89 -20.28
C ASN A 160 -2.50 4.24 -19.04
N HIS A 161 -1.73 3.98 -17.96
CA HIS A 161 -2.28 3.32 -16.79
C HIS A 161 -3.33 4.21 -16.10
N PRO A 162 -4.57 3.72 -15.86
CA PRO A 162 -5.68 4.53 -15.35
C PRO A 162 -5.45 5.12 -13.95
N ILE A 163 -4.53 4.53 -13.18
CA ILE A 163 -4.11 5.09 -11.88
C ILE A 163 -3.66 6.55 -12.00
N TRP A 164 -3.06 6.95 -13.12
CA TRP A 164 -2.57 8.31 -13.30
C TRP A 164 -3.71 9.34 -13.28
N ASP A 165 -4.88 8.99 -13.81
CA ASP A 165 -6.04 9.88 -13.72
C ASP A 165 -6.50 10.06 -12.28
N LYS A 166 -6.51 8.98 -11.48
CA LYS A 166 -6.82 9.05 -10.05
C LYS A 166 -5.82 9.93 -9.31
N VAL A 167 -4.52 9.73 -9.54
CA VAL A 167 -3.45 10.52 -8.91
C VAL A 167 -3.60 12.01 -9.23
N ILE A 168 -3.79 12.34 -10.51
CA ILE A 168 -3.96 13.73 -10.95
C ILE A 168 -5.23 14.35 -10.34
N GLN A 169 -6.34 13.61 -10.26
CA GLN A 169 -7.54 14.09 -9.58
C GLN A 169 -7.27 14.38 -8.10
N LYS A 170 -6.59 13.48 -7.37
CA LYS A 170 -6.26 13.72 -5.95
C LYS A 170 -5.40 14.97 -5.77
N ILE A 171 -4.42 15.21 -6.64
CA ILE A 171 -3.61 16.44 -6.60
C ILE A 171 -4.49 17.67 -6.83
N LEU A 172 -5.38 17.65 -7.82
CA LEU A 172 -6.28 18.77 -8.12
C LEU A 172 -7.22 19.14 -6.95
N PHE A 173 -7.66 18.14 -6.17
CA PHE A 173 -8.53 18.35 -5.01
C PHE A 173 -7.77 18.51 -3.68
N SER A 174 -6.43 18.44 -3.71
CA SER A 174 -5.61 18.58 -2.52
C SER A 174 -5.65 20.00 -1.97
N LYS A 175 -5.83 20.10 -0.66
CA LYS A 175 -5.80 21.35 0.12
C LYS A 175 -4.53 21.49 0.94
N THR A 176 -3.74 20.42 1.07
CA THR A 176 -2.53 20.39 1.88
C THR A 176 -1.39 19.70 1.15
N ASN A 177 -0.16 20.06 1.52
CA ASN A 177 1.06 19.40 1.03
C ASN A 177 1.04 17.89 1.27
N TYR A 178 0.53 17.47 2.43
CA TYR A 178 0.42 16.06 2.79
C TYR A 178 -0.48 15.27 1.82
N GLN A 179 -1.59 15.84 1.37
CA GLN A 179 -2.47 15.18 0.41
C GLN A 179 -1.81 15.01 -0.96
N ILE A 180 -0.96 15.98 -1.36
CA ILE A 180 -0.20 15.92 -2.61
C ILE A 180 0.85 14.81 -2.56
N ILE A 181 1.64 14.76 -1.48
CA ILE A 181 2.71 13.75 -1.30
C ILE A 181 2.14 12.33 -1.31
N ASN A 182 0.96 12.14 -0.73
CA ASN A 182 0.32 10.82 -0.62
C ASN A 182 -0.67 10.52 -1.74
N ALA A 183 -0.76 11.35 -2.78
CA ALA A 183 -1.75 11.19 -3.85
C ALA A 183 -1.64 9.82 -4.55
N LEU A 184 -0.42 9.32 -4.79
CA LEU A 184 -0.20 7.98 -5.35
C LEU A 184 -0.59 6.87 -4.37
N ASP A 185 -0.11 6.96 -3.13
CA ASP A 185 -0.36 5.94 -2.11
C ASP A 185 -1.86 5.73 -1.91
N VAL A 186 -2.60 6.83 -1.68
CA VAL A 186 -4.07 6.82 -1.56
C VAL A 186 -4.73 6.27 -2.81
N SER A 187 -4.28 6.64 -4.01
CA SER A 187 -4.88 6.15 -5.26
C SER A 187 -4.70 4.64 -5.43
N LEU A 188 -3.54 4.09 -5.04
CA LEU A 188 -3.27 2.66 -5.09
C LEU A 188 -4.08 1.90 -4.05
N GLN A 189 -4.14 2.39 -2.81
CA GLN A 189 -4.94 1.80 -1.74
C GLN A 189 -6.44 1.76 -2.08
N GLU A 190 -6.99 2.86 -2.60
CA GLU A 190 -8.38 2.90 -3.07
C GLU A 190 -8.62 1.89 -4.20
N SER A 191 -7.63 1.68 -5.07
CA SER A 191 -7.74 0.73 -6.17
C SER A 191 -7.71 -0.73 -5.70
N GLU A 192 -6.89 -1.06 -4.69
CA GLU A 192 -6.91 -2.40 -4.06
C GLU A 192 -8.26 -2.69 -3.39
N ILE A 193 -8.83 -1.70 -2.69
CA ILE A 193 -10.13 -1.84 -1.99
C ILE A 193 -11.27 -2.02 -2.99
N LEU A 194 -11.24 -1.31 -4.11
CA LEU A 194 -12.28 -1.38 -5.14
C LEU A 194 -12.18 -2.63 -6.03
N HIS A 195 -11.21 -3.52 -5.76
CA HIS A 195 -10.88 -4.67 -6.61
C HIS A 195 -10.65 -4.26 -8.07
N ASP A 196 -10.03 -3.11 -8.28
CA ASP A 196 -9.52 -2.78 -9.60
C ASP A 196 -8.54 -3.88 -10.03
N LYS A 197 -8.63 -4.31 -11.28
CA LYS A 197 -7.83 -5.42 -11.83
C LYS A 197 -6.38 -5.00 -12.10
N TYR A 198 -5.69 -4.32 -11.18
CA TYR A 198 -4.27 -4.01 -11.30
C TYR A 198 -3.44 -5.09 -10.62
N THR A 199 -2.33 -5.45 -11.25
CA THR A 199 -1.33 -6.31 -10.63
C THR A 199 -0.25 -5.42 -10.03
N ILE A 200 -0.20 -5.34 -8.71
CA ILE A 200 0.84 -4.57 -8.01
C ILE A 200 1.99 -5.51 -7.67
N HIS A 201 3.07 -5.40 -8.42
CA HIS A 201 4.34 -6.08 -8.16
C HIS A 201 5.09 -5.25 -7.13
N GLN A 202 4.85 -5.58 -5.86
CA GLN A 202 5.57 -4.99 -4.75
C GLN A 202 7.03 -5.42 -4.81
N LEU A 203 7.91 -4.46 -5.05
CA LEU A 203 9.34 -4.67 -4.98
C LEU A 203 9.75 -4.66 -3.49
N LYS A 204 9.35 -5.71 -2.77
CA LYS A 204 9.95 -6.04 -1.48
C LYS A 204 11.40 -6.33 -1.77
N ASN A 205 12.36 -5.67 -1.12
CA ASN A 205 13.80 -6.00 -1.11
C ASN A 205 14.07 -7.38 -1.77
N VAL A 206 14.16 -7.41 -3.10
CA VAL A 206 14.02 -8.69 -3.82
C VAL A 206 15.31 -9.44 -3.53
N ASN A 207 15.24 -10.41 -2.62
CA ASN A 207 16.32 -11.29 -2.19
C ASN A 207 17.64 -10.60 -1.80
N GLY A 208 17.60 -9.38 -1.25
CA GLY A 208 18.82 -8.62 -0.92
C GLY A 208 19.62 -8.13 -2.14
N ILE A 209 19.06 -8.20 -3.35
CA ILE A 209 19.77 -7.93 -4.62
C ILE A 209 19.42 -6.55 -5.20
N TYR A 210 18.23 -6.00 -4.92
CA TYR A 210 18.02 -4.55 -4.97
C TYR A 210 18.32 -3.99 -3.59
N ASN A 211 19.58 -4.09 -3.19
CA ASN A 211 20.11 -3.33 -2.07
C ASN A 211 20.23 -1.87 -2.51
N CYS A 212 19.12 -1.25 -2.95
CA CYS A 212 19.04 0.20 -2.99
C CYS A 212 18.98 0.64 -1.52
N LEU A 213 20.09 0.43 -0.81
CA LEU A 213 20.26 0.72 0.59
C LEU A 213 20.01 2.21 0.68
N TYR A 214 18.85 2.57 1.18
CA TYR A 214 18.69 3.84 1.87
C TYR A 214 19.81 3.81 2.92
N LYS A 215 20.96 4.43 2.60
CA LYS A 215 21.81 4.95 3.65
C LYS A 215 20.87 5.93 4.33
N ASN A 216 20.16 5.44 5.35
CA ASN A 216 20.10 6.19 6.58
C ASN A 216 21.55 6.64 6.73
N THR A 217 21.79 7.92 6.47
CA THR A 217 22.83 8.62 7.20
C THR A 217 22.59 8.14 8.61
N ALA A 218 23.42 7.20 9.04
CA ALA A 218 23.58 6.90 10.43
C ALA A 218 24.18 8.18 11.01
N THR A 219 23.36 9.22 11.16
CA THR A 219 23.22 9.79 12.49
C THR A 219 23.04 8.57 13.36
N SER A 220 24.12 8.21 14.05
CA SER A 220 24.17 7.23 15.13
C SER A 220 22.77 6.86 15.58
N SER A 221 22.45 5.57 15.57
CA SER A 221 21.16 5.01 16.04
C SER A 221 20.72 5.49 17.43
N SER A 222 21.52 6.30 18.12
CA SER A 222 21.15 7.14 19.26
C SER A 222 20.27 8.37 18.96
N SER A 223 20.21 8.90 17.73
CA SER A 223 19.50 10.18 17.46
C SER A 223 18.04 9.97 17.02
N ILE A 224 17.76 8.93 16.24
CA ILE A 224 16.40 8.60 15.78
C ILE A 224 15.59 7.97 16.93
N THR A 225 16.24 7.11 17.72
CA THR A 225 15.66 6.65 19.00
C THR A 225 15.39 7.84 19.90
N ASN A 226 16.34 8.78 20.08
CA ASN A 226 16.10 9.96 20.92
C ASN A 226 14.99 10.88 20.40
N THR A 227 14.88 11.14 19.10
CA THR A 227 13.81 12.02 18.58
C THR A 227 12.45 11.35 18.62
N PHE A 228 12.37 10.04 18.37
CA PHE A 228 11.13 9.26 18.50
C PHE A 228 10.71 9.10 19.96
N ILE A 229 11.65 8.71 20.83
CA ILE A 229 11.46 8.62 22.27
C ILE A 229 11.09 9.99 22.83
N ASN A 230 11.71 11.08 22.37
CA ASN A 230 11.32 12.45 22.75
C ASN A 230 9.94 12.83 22.23
N ARG A 231 9.51 12.38 21.04
CA ARG A 231 8.14 12.59 20.55
C ARG A 231 7.12 11.80 21.37
N ILE A 232 7.42 10.53 21.71
CA ILE A 232 6.60 9.74 22.63
C ILE A 232 6.56 10.41 24.00
N PHE A 233 7.68 10.86 24.55
CA PHE A 233 7.73 11.57 25.84
C PHE A 233 7.02 12.91 25.79
N THR A 234 7.09 13.65 24.68
CA THR A 234 6.36 14.91 24.52
C THR A 234 4.86 14.65 24.42
N TYR A 235 4.46 13.64 23.65
CA TYR A 235 3.06 13.21 23.52
C TYR A 235 2.51 12.69 24.85
N THR A 236 3.20 11.77 25.50
CA THR A 236 2.83 11.29 26.84
C THR A 236 2.85 12.44 27.85
N LYS A 237 3.78 13.39 27.81
CA LYS A 237 3.75 14.55 28.71
C LYS A 237 2.54 15.46 28.47
N LEU A 238 2.17 15.70 27.21
CA LEU A 238 0.99 16.48 26.84
C LEU A 238 -0.32 15.75 27.22
N TYR A 239 -0.35 14.44 27.08
CA TYR A 239 -1.56 13.63 27.19
C TYR A 239 -1.58 12.66 28.38
N HIS A 240 -0.63 12.76 29.33
CA HIS A 240 -0.48 11.79 30.44
C HIS A 240 -1.77 11.65 31.24
N LYS A 241 -2.49 12.75 31.48
CA LYS A 241 -3.78 12.72 32.18
C LYS A 241 -4.82 11.88 31.43
N GLN A 242 -4.89 12.00 30.11
CA GLN A 242 -5.84 11.26 29.28
C GLN A 242 -5.46 9.78 29.18
N ILE A 243 -4.16 9.48 29.07
CA ILE A 243 -3.65 8.10 29.08
C ILE A 243 -3.93 7.44 30.44
N ILE A 244 -3.70 8.15 31.56
CA ILE A 244 -4.02 7.65 32.91
C ILE A 244 -5.52 7.42 33.08
N LEU A 245 -6.36 8.34 32.62
CA LEU A 245 -7.81 8.18 32.66
C LEU A 245 -8.29 6.98 31.81
N PHE A 246 -7.70 6.80 30.62
CA PHE A 246 -7.99 5.65 29.77
C PHE A 246 -7.60 4.33 30.46
N LEU A 247 -6.40 4.24 31.01
CA LEU A 247 -5.94 3.06 31.74
C LEU A 247 -6.78 2.77 32.99
N LEU A 248 -7.16 3.80 33.75
CA LEU A 248 -8.07 3.67 34.90
C LEU A 248 -9.44 3.16 34.45
N SER A 249 -10.01 3.71 33.37
CA SER A 249 -11.29 3.25 32.84
C SER A 249 -11.23 1.79 32.40
N PHE A 250 -10.14 1.38 31.76
CA PHE A 250 -9.91 0.00 31.34
C PHE A 250 -9.79 -0.95 32.54
N LEU A 251 -9.07 -0.56 33.59
CA LEU A 251 -8.96 -1.35 34.82
C LEU A 251 -10.30 -1.46 35.58
N ILE A 252 -11.11 -0.39 35.59
CA ILE A 252 -12.46 -0.41 36.19
C ILE A 252 -13.36 -1.40 35.44
N ILE A 253 -13.30 -1.41 34.11
CA ILE A 253 -14.07 -2.36 33.28
C ILE A 253 -13.66 -3.80 33.59
N ILE A 254 -12.35 -4.10 33.59
CA ILE A 254 -11.83 -5.43 33.94
C ILE A 254 -12.23 -5.82 35.37
N GLY A 255 -12.14 -4.89 36.32
CA GLY A 255 -12.53 -5.13 37.70
C GLY A 255 -14.03 -5.42 37.86
N ALA A 256 -14.88 -4.70 37.14
CA ALA A 256 -16.33 -4.91 37.14
C ALA A 256 -16.68 -6.29 36.53
N GLU A 257 -16.08 -6.66 35.41
CA GLU A 257 -16.25 -8.00 34.82
C GLU A 257 -15.75 -9.10 35.74
N TYR A 258 -14.59 -8.91 36.38
CA TYR A 258 -14.04 -9.87 37.32
C TYR A 258 -14.97 -10.09 38.53
N ILE A 259 -15.49 -9.00 39.12
CA ILE A 259 -16.47 -9.07 40.22
C ILE A 259 -17.76 -9.75 39.76
N HIS A 260 -18.25 -9.43 38.56
CA HIS A 260 -19.42 -10.09 37.99
C HIS A 260 -19.20 -11.59 37.86
N LEU A 261 -18.07 -12.03 37.29
CA LEU A 261 -17.76 -13.44 37.08
C LEU A 261 -17.59 -14.21 38.40
N ASN A 262 -16.94 -13.60 39.40
CA ASN A 262 -16.80 -14.23 40.72
C ASN A 262 -18.12 -14.28 41.49
N ASN A 263 -18.95 -13.24 41.40
CA ASN A 263 -20.26 -13.24 42.04
C ASN A 263 -21.22 -14.21 41.37
N SER A 264 -21.14 -14.41 40.04
CA SER A 264 -21.93 -15.45 39.37
C SER A 264 -21.59 -16.88 39.78
N ASN A 265 -20.41 -17.11 40.38
CA ASN A 265 -20.06 -18.39 40.98
C ASN A 265 -20.55 -18.52 42.44
N PHE A 266 -20.77 -17.39 43.13
CA PHE A 266 -21.23 -17.36 44.53
C PHE A 266 -22.75 -17.39 44.66
N TYR A 267 -23.45 -16.71 43.76
CA TYR A 267 -24.85 -17.02 43.54
C TYR A 267 -24.85 -18.33 42.77
N GLY A 268 -25.07 -19.44 43.47
CA GLY A 268 -25.38 -20.73 42.87
C GLY A 268 -26.66 -20.62 42.05
N VAL A 269 -26.56 -19.96 40.90
CA VAL A 269 -27.59 -19.87 39.88
C VAL A 269 -27.57 -21.21 39.16
N ASN A 270 -27.99 -22.23 39.90
CA ASN A 270 -28.93 -23.20 39.40
C ASN A 270 -30.25 -22.46 39.09
N ASN A 271 -30.25 -21.55 38.11
CA ASN A 271 -31.47 -21.31 37.35
C ASN A 271 -31.49 -22.52 36.39
N TYR A 272 -32.24 -23.60 36.66
CA TYR A 272 -33.70 -23.56 36.70
C TYR A 272 -34.21 -22.40 35.84
N ILE A 273 -34.08 -22.57 34.53
CA ILE A 273 -34.86 -21.81 33.56
C ILE A 273 -36.33 -22.14 33.87
N PRO A 274 -37.12 -21.22 34.46
CA PRO A 274 -38.54 -21.45 34.68
C PRO A 274 -39.20 -21.29 33.31
N GLY A 275 -39.42 -22.41 32.62
CA GLY A 275 -40.00 -22.40 31.28
C GLY A 275 -39.59 -23.55 30.38
N LEU A 276 -38.48 -24.24 30.68
CA LEU A 276 -38.18 -25.55 30.10
C LEU A 276 -38.71 -26.61 31.05
N GLY A 277 -40.04 -26.74 31.06
CA GLY A 277 -40.72 -27.86 31.70
C GLY A 277 -40.10 -29.16 31.20
N GLY A 278 -39.41 -29.84 32.10
CA GLY A 278 -39.06 -31.23 31.91
C GLY A 278 -40.35 -31.99 31.61
N VAL A 279 -40.43 -32.52 30.39
CA VAL A 279 -41.33 -33.61 30.08
C VAL A 279 -40.90 -34.75 31.00
N SER A 280 -41.71 -34.94 32.03
CA SER A 280 -41.64 -36.09 32.92
C SER A 280 -41.52 -37.36 32.10
N ASN A 281 -40.53 -38.20 32.44
CA ASN A 281 -40.50 -39.60 32.06
C ASN A 281 -41.77 -40.28 32.58
N GLN A 282 -42.85 -40.23 31.80
CA GLN A 282 -43.91 -41.22 31.88
C GLN A 282 -43.43 -42.46 31.15
N GLN A 283 -43.25 -43.54 31.92
CA GLN A 283 -43.22 -44.90 31.41
C GLN A 283 -44.50 -45.12 30.59
N ILE A 284 -44.36 -45.18 29.27
CA ILE A 284 -45.40 -45.71 28.39
C ILE A 284 -45.10 -47.19 28.16
N PRO A 285 -46.04 -48.09 28.46
CA PRO A 285 -45.89 -49.51 28.19
C PRO A 285 -45.95 -49.77 26.68
N SER A 286 -45.20 -50.78 26.26
CA SER A 286 -45.21 -51.40 24.94
C SER A 286 -46.63 -51.61 24.39
N ASN A 287 -46.90 -51.15 23.16
CA ASN A 287 -47.57 -51.99 22.16
C ASN A 287 -47.58 -51.37 20.75
N ASN A 288 -47.28 -52.26 19.80
CA ASN A 288 -47.82 -52.39 18.44
C ASN A 288 -47.56 -51.31 17.38
N GLN A 289 -46.71 -51.71 16.42
CA GLN A 289 -47.02 -51.81 14.99
C GLN A 289 -48.12 -50.88 14.45
N HIS A 290 -47.75 -49.92 13.59
CA HIS A 290 -48.34 -49.82 12.27
C HIS A 290 -47.48 -49.01 11.29
N THR A 291 -47.26 -49.64 10.15
CA THR A 291 -46.69 -49.17 8.90
C THR A 291 -47.55 -48.07 8.25
N HIS A 292 -46.94 -47.00 7.69
CA HIS A 292 -47.46 -46.24 6.51
C HIS A 292 -46.38 -45.23 6.04
N LYS A 293 -45.69 -45.52 4.93
CA LYS A 293 -45.93 -45.04 3.54
C LYS A 293 -45.74 -43.53 3.31
N ASN A 294 -44.60 -43.21 2.69
CA ASN A 294 -44.35 -42.30 1.56
C ASN A 294 -45.35 -41.17 1.30
N ILE A 295 -44.88 -39.90 1.29
CA ILE A 295 -45.19 -38.94 0.21
C ILE A 295 -43.96 -38.06 -0.10
N ILE A 296 -43.39 -38.28 -1.28
CA ILE A 296 -42.44 -37.40 -1.97
C ILE A 296 -43.25 -36.25 -2.61
N LYS A 297 -42.95 -34.98 -2.27
CA LYS A 297 -43.42 -33.82 -3.03
C LYS A 297 -42.29 -33.27 -3.90
N LYS A 298 -42.37 -33.57 -5.20
CA LYS A 298 -41.59 -32.91 -6.27
C LYS A 298 -42.00 -31.43 -6.39
N ARG A 299 -41.03 -30.52 -6.40
CA ARG A 299 -41.19 -29.15 -6.92
C ARG A 299 -41.00 -29.17 -8.44
N LYS A 300 -41.94 -28.56 -9.18
CA LYS A 300 -41.80 -28.21 -10.61
C LYS A 300 -41.06 -26.87 -10.75
N PRO A 301 -40.31 -26.64 -11.83
CA PRO A 301 -39.83 -25.32 -12.21
C PRO A 301 -40.92 -24.56 -12.99
N SER A 302 -41.05 -23.27 -12.75
CA SER A 302 -41.82 -22.35 -13.59
C SER A 302 -40.88 -21.64 -14.57
N SER A 303 -41.15 -21.83 -15.86
CA SER A 303 -40.67 -20.98 -16.94
C SER A 303 -41.62 -19.79 -17.13
N LYS A 304 -41.05 -18.59 -17.24
CA LYS A 304 -41.37 -17.57 -18.24
C LYS A 304 -40.30 -16.50 -18.19
#